data_AF-A0AA88H9R5-F1
#
_entry.id   AF-A0AA88H9R5-F1
#
_cell.length_a   1.000
_cell.length_b   1.000
_cell.length_c   1.000
_cell.angle_alpha   90.00
_cell.angle_beta   90.00
_cell.angle_gamma   90.00
#
_symmetry.space_group_name_H-M   'P 1'
#
loop_
_entity.id
_entity.type
_entity.pdbx_description
1 polymer ?
#
loop_
_entity_poly.entity_id
_entity_poly.type
_entity_poly.pdbx_seq_one_letter_code
_entity_poly.pdbx_strand_id
1 'polypeptide(L)'
;MLNIQLGTNFGQCLKDVVQLPRPRCPPAARLLKTQVEEYGMPSTHALVAATVPATILFFTSHRYEYRVWVAFVIGILWCFMICLSRIYMGMHSILDVLGGISLAVLMLPILLPLVDWLDSFLLTHPSSPIVILVTSITMLILAPESATLVTKEDTTVIVGSFSGLQIGMWFLFAIGQIQGPPLEPPHTILWPSESQLLLMLLRTLFGLMLGFLAREIGKSLSIKFMKI
;
A
#
# COMPACT_ATOMS: atom_id res chain seq x y z
N MET A 1 2.12 -6.10 -3.10
CA MET A 1 1.65 -4.70 -3.24
C MET A 1 0.14 -4.59 -3.40
N LEU A 2 -0.50 -5.56 -4.06
CA LEU A 2 -1.96 -5.64 -4.19
C LEU A 2 -2.72 -5.63 -2.85
N ASN A 3 -2.17 -6.28 -1.81
CA ASN A 3 -2.73 -6.26 -0.44
C ASN A 3 -2.88 -4.87 0.16
N ILE A 4 -1.96 -3.96 -0.16
CA ILE A 4 -2.02 -2.59 0.35
C ILE A 4 -3.18 -1.87 -0.32
N GLN A 5 -3.26 -1.95 -1.66
CA GLN A 5 -4.32 -1.31 -2.44
C GLN A 5 -5.72 -1.85 -2.10
N LEU A 6 -5.87 -3.17 -2.00
CA LEU A 6 -7.12 -3.81 -1.59
C LEU A 6 -7.48 -3.49 -0.14
N GLY A 7 -6.51 -3.57 0.78
CA GLY A 7 -6.72 -3.31 2.20
C GLY A 7 -7.06 -1.85 2.49
N THR A 8 -6.41 -0.89 1.83
CA THR A 8 -6.72 0.54 1.99
C THR A 8 -8.09 0.86 1.44
N ASN A 9 -8.44 0.36 0.25
CA ASN A 9 -9.75 0.65 -0.36
C ASN A 9 -10.88 -0.01 0.42
N PHE A 10 -10.72 -1.27 0.83
CA PHE A 10 -11.70 -1.94 1.69
C PHE A 10 -11.84 -1.23 3.05
N GLY A 11 -10.73 -0.85 3.67
CA GLY A 11 -10.74 -0.09 4.92
C GLY A 11 -11.41 1.28 4.79
N GLN A 12 -11.29 1.94 3.64
CA GLN A 12 -11.98 3.19 3.34
C GLN A 12 -13.48 2.97 3.09
N CYS A 13 -13.87 1.94 2.34
CA CYS A 13 -15.29 1.59 2.19
C CYS A 13 -15.94 1.20 3.52
N LEU A 14 -15.23 0.52 4.42
CA LEU A 14 -15.78 0.15 5.72
C LEU A 14 -16.01 1.37 6.63
N LYS A 15 -15.25 2.45 6.46
CA LYS A 15 -15.52 3.71 7.17
C LYS A 15 -16.88 4.31 6.79
N ASP A 16 -17.31 4.15 5.53
CA ASP A 16 -18.63 4.61 5.07
C ASP A 16 -19.78 3.81 5.69
N VAL A 17 -19.52 2.54 6.03
CA VAL A 17 -20.49 1.65 6.67
C VAL A 17 -20.54 1.90 8.18
N VAL A 18 -19.38 2.13 8.80
CA VAL A 18 -19.25 2.24 10.26
C VAL A 18 -19.55 3.65 10.78
N GLN A 19 -19.26 4.69 9.98
CA GLN A 19 -19.61 6.10 10.23
C GLN A 19 -19.26 6.65 11.62
N LEU A 20 -18.24 6.08 12.28
CA LEU A 20 -17.88 6.52 13.63
C LEU A 20 -17.07 7.82 13.59
N PRO A 21 -17.50 8.85 14.34
CA PRO A 21 -16.80 10.13 14.38
C PRO A 21 -15.45 9.98 15.08
N ARG A 22 -14.43 10.71 14.61
CA ARG A 22 -13.11 10.76 15.25
C ARG A 22 -13.20 11.24 16.72
N PRO A 23 -12.28 10.82 17.61
CA PRO A 23 -12.31 11.20 19.03
C PRO A 23 -12.43 12.71 19.23
N ARG A 24 -13.36 13.13 20.10
CA ARG A 24 -13.70 14.54 20.34
C ARG A 24 -12.51 15.30 20.94
N CYS A 25 -12.29 16.54 20.49
CA CYS A 25 -11.50 17.50 21.26
C CYS A 25 -12.43 18.24 22.23
N PRO A 26 -12.11 18.38 23.53
CA PRO A 26 -10.86 17.98 24.23
C PRO A 26 -10.94 16.57 24.86
N PRO A 27 -9.90 15.71 24.74
CA PRO A 27 -8.65 15.78 25.54
C PRO A 27 -7.31 15.57 24.77
N ALA A 28 -7.30 15.47 23.43
CA ALA A 28 -6.08 15.43 22.61
C ALA A 28 -6.02 16.67 21.70
N ALA A 29 -4.91 17.42 21.71
CA ALA A 29 -4.72 18.55 20.80
C ALA A 29 -4.46 18.03 19.37
N ARG A 30 -5.38 18.32 18.43
CA ARG A 30 -5.25 17.89 17.03
C ARG A 30 -4.21 18.75 16.32
N LEU A 31 -3.13 18.11 15.86
CA LEU A 31 -2.04 18.77 15.14
C LEU A 31 -2.32 18.92 13.63
N LEU A 32 -3.22 18.11 13.06
CA LEU A 32 -3.56 18.12 11.63
C LEU A 32 -5.02 18.55 11.41
N LYS A 33 -5.24 19.78 10.92
CA LYS A 33 -6.59 20.38 10.74
C LYS A 33 -7.27 20.00 9.42
N THR A 34 -6.55 19.44 8.45
CA THR A 34 -7.02 19.22 7.06
C THR A 34 -7.83 17.93 6.85
N GLN A 35 -7.93 17.04 7.84
CA GLN A 35 -8.62 15.74 7.73
C GLN A 35 -9.81 15.60 8.70
N VAL A 36 -10.44 16.72 9.07
CA VAL A 36 -11.44 16.81 10.14
C VAL A 36 -12.77 16.12 9.80
N GLU A 37 -13.09 15.96 8.51
CA GLU A 37 -14.40 15.48 8.04
C GLU A 37 -14.46 13.97 7.76
N GLU A 38 -13.32 13.25 7.82
CA GLU A 38 -13.28 11.82 7.51
C GLU A 38 -13.49 10.96 8.77
N TYR A 39 -14.29 9.89 8.66
CA TYR A 39 -14.59 8.96 9.76
C TYR A 39 -13.33 8.31 10.37
N GLY A 40 -13.38 8.03 11.68
CA GLY A 40 -12.22 7.59 12.46
C GLY A 40 -11.97 6.08 12.46
N MET A 41 -13.02 5.28 12.30
CA MET A 41 -12.96 3.82 12.44
C MET A 41 -13.37 3.11 11.14
N PRO A 42 -12.65 2.07 10.70
CA PRO A 42 -11.37 1.56 11.24
C PRO A 42 -10.17 2.45 10.86
N SER A 43 -9.10 2.41 11.67
CA SER A 43 -7.85 3.07 11.30
C SER A 43 -7.18 2.32 10.13
N THR A 44 -7.23 2.92 8.93
CA THR A 44 -6.53 2.40 7.74
C THR A 44 -5.02 2.32 7.93
N HIS A 45 -4.45 3.22 8.74
CA HIS A 45 -3.03 3.20 9.09
C HIS A 45 -2.68 2.00 9.97
N ALA A 46 -3.51 1.69 10.98
CA ALA A 46 -3.30 0.51 11.82
C ALA A 46 -3.50 -0.79 11.03
N LEU A 47 -4.49 -0.82 10.14
CA LEU A 47 -4.71 -1.95 9.24
C LEU A 47 -3.50 -2.20 8.34
N VAL A 48 -3.00 -1.19 7.63
CA VAL A 48 -1.80 -1.31 6.77
C VAL A 48 -0.56 -1.65 7.60
N ALA A 49 -0.40 -1.06 8.78
CA ALA A 49 0.72 -1.32 9.67
C ALA A 49 0.77 -2.77 10.18
N ALA A 50 -0.37 -3.45 10.27
CA ALA A 50 -0.44 -4.87 10.62
C ALA A 50 -0.32 -5.78 9.38
N THR A 51 -1.03 -5.46 8.29
CA THR A 51 -1.07 -6.34 7.10
C THR A 51 0.25 -6.39 6.34
N VAL A 52 0.98 -5.27 6.22
CA VAL A 52 2.25 -5.20 5.48
C VAL A 52 3.32 -6.12 6.08
N PRO A 53 3.74 -5.97 7.35
CA PRO A 53 4.76 -6.83 7.93
C PRO A 53 4.32 -8.30 8.00
N ALA A 54 3.03 -8.57 8.27
CA ALA A 54 2.49 -9.93 8.27
C ALA A 54 2.58 -10.60 6.88
N THR A 55 2.24 -9.86 5.82
CA THR A 55 2.34 -10.34 4.43
C THR A 55 3.79 -10.59 4.03
N ILE A 56 4.71 -9.68 4.39
CA ILE A 56 6.14 -9.85 4.11
C ILE A 56 6.66 -11.11 4.81
N LEU A 57 6.36 -11.28 6.09
CA LEU A 57 6.78 -12.44 6.87
C LEU A 57 6.25 -13.74 6.25
N PHE A 58 4.97 -13.79 5.90
CA PHE A 58 4.34 -14.95 5.28
C PHE A 58 5.05 -15.34 3.96
N PHE A 59 5.20 -14.41 3.02
CA PHE A 59 5.77 -14.73 1.70
C PHE A 59 7.29 -14.93 1.67
N THR A 60 8.01 -14.49 2.70
CA THR A 60 9.47 -14.64 2.78
C THR A 60 9.90 -15.80 3.66
N SER A 61 9.11 -16.19 4.66
CA SER A 61 9.46 -17.23 5.64
C SER A 61 9.82 -18.59 5.02
N HIS A 62 9.14 -18.96 3.94
CA HIS A 62 9.39 -20.21 3.21
C HIS A 62 10.33 -20.04 2.00
N ARG A 63 10.70 -18.79 1.65
CA ARG A 63 11.51 -18.49 0.46
C ARG A 63 12.94 -18.08 0.76
N TYR A 64 13.21 -17.52 1.93
CA TYR A 64 14.54 -17.01 2.30
C TYR A 64 14.98 -17.54 3.65
N GLU A 65 16.28 -17.83 3.77
CA GLU A 65 16.89 -18.24 5.03
C GLU A 65 17.17 -17.02 5.92
N TYR A 66 16.34 -16.83 6.94
CA TYR A 66 16.59 -15.84 8.00
C TYR A 66 15.89 -16.24 9.30
N ARG A 67 16.24 -15.54 10.39
CA ARG A 67 15.65 -15.76 11.72
C ARG A 67 14.23 -15.19 11.76
N VAL A 68 13.23 -16.01 11.48
CA VAL A 68 11.80 -15.63 11.42
C VAL A 68 11.34 -14.85 12.66
N TRP A 69 11.78 -15.25 13.85
CA TRP A 69 11.42 -14.55 15.09
C TRP A 69 11.93 -13.11 15.14
N VAL A 70 13.09 -12.80 14.55
CA VAL A 70 13.64 -11.44 14.50
C VAL A 70 12.74 -10.58 13.60
N ALA A 71 12.37 -11.09 12.42
CA ALA A 71 11.46 -10.39 11.52
C ALA A 71 10.08 -10.17 12.14
N PHE A 72 9.58 -11.13 12.92
CA PHE A 72 8.33 -11.00 13.67
C PHE A 72 8.40 -9.86 14.71
N VAL A 73 9.47 -9.80 15.52
CA VAL A 73 9.68 -8.71 16.49
C VAL A 73 9.77 -7.35 15.79
N ILE A 74 10.52 -7.26 14.69
CA ILE A 74 10.61 -6.04 13.88
C ILE A 74 9.22 -5.63 13.36
N GLY A 75 8.42 -6.58 12.88
CA GLY A 75 7.05 -6.34 12.42
C GLY A 75 6.14 -5.79 13.53
N ILE A 76 6.25 -6.31 14.76
CA ILE A 76 5.53 -5.79 15.92
C ILE A 76 5.97 -4.36 16.25
N LEU A 77 7.28 -4.10 16.30
CA LEU A 77 7.81 -2.76 16.60
C LEU A 77 7.37 -1.74 15.55
N TRP A 78 7.40 -2.12 14.27
CA TRP A 78 6.87 -1.30 13.17
C TRP A 78 5.39 -0.96 13.38
N CYS A 79 4.56 -1.98 13.63
CA CYS A 79 3.13 -1.80 13.84
C CYS A 79 2.86 -0.88 15.04
N PHE A 80 3.57 -1.11 16.15
CA PHE A 80 3.47 -0.31 17.36
C PHE A 80 3.84 1.16 17.12
N MET A 81 4.96 1.44 16.45
CA MET A 81 5.39 2.81 16.12
C MET A 81 4.37 3.56 15.27
N ILE A 82 3.80 2.91 14.25
CA ILE A 82 2.76 3.55 13.43
C ILE A 82 1.50 3.80 14.26
N CYS A 83 1.03 2.82 15.04
CA CYS A 83 -0.15 3.00 15.88
C CYS A 83 0.03 4.13 16.90
N LEU A 84 1.21 4.21 17.54
CA LEU A 84 1.55 5.27 18.48
C LEU A 84 1.52 6.65 17.81
N SER A 85 2.01 6.77 16.58
CA SER A 85 1.96 8.03 15.82
C SER A 85 0.53 8.55 15.62
N ARG A 86 -0.45 7.64 15.42
CA ARG A 86 -1.86 8.00 15.19
C ARG A 86 -2.54 8.48 16.47
N ILE A 87 -2.20 7.87 17.60
CA ILE A 87 -2.65 8.29 18.93
C ILE A 87 -2.01 9.64 19.29
N TYR A 88 -0.70 9.77 19.09
CA TYR A 88 0.07 10.98 19.37
C TYR A 88 -0.44 12.21 18.61
N MET A 89 -0.78 12.04 17.32
CA MET A 89 -1.36 13.13 16.51
C MET A 89 -2.82 13.46 16.87
N GLY A 90 -3.45 12.71 17.79
CA GLY A 90 -4.85 12.88 18.18
C GLY A 90 -5.84 12.51 17.08
N MET A 91 -5.42 11.72 16.10
CA MET A 91 -6.21 11.39 14.90
C MET A 91 -7.10 10.17 15.08
N HIS A 92 -6.75 9.26 15.99
CA HIS A 92 -7.47 8.02 16.27
C HIS A 92 -7.47 7.71 17.77
N SER A 93 -8.56 7.13 18.26
CA SER A 93 -8.66 6.57 19.59
C SER A 93 -7.96 5.20 19.66
N ILE A 94 -7.70 4.70 20.87
CA ILE A 94 -7.17 3.33 21.05
C ILE A 94 -8.14 2.29 20.45
N LEU A 95 -9.46 2.52 20.57
CA LEU A 95 -10.48 1.65 20.00
C LEU A 95 -10.39 1.61 18.45
N ASP A 96 -10.14 2.77 17.81
CA ASP A 96 -10.01 2.86 16.36
C ASP A 96 -8.80 2.06 15.84
N VAL A 97 -7.71 2.06 16.62
CA VAL A 97 -6.50 1.28 16.34
C VAL A 97 -6.77 -0.21 16.51
N LEU A 98 -7.39 -0.62 17.63
CA LEU A 98 -7.75 -2.02 17.87
C LEU A 98 -8.72 -2.56 16.82
N GLY A 99 -9.70 -1.74 16.39
CA GLY A 99 -10.60 -2.08 15.29
C GLY A 99 -9.86 -2.30 13.97
N GLY A 100 -8.89 -1.43 13.65
CA GLY A 100 -8.03 -1.59 12.46
C GLY A 100 -7.17 -2.85 12.49
N ILE A 101 -6.57 -3.17 13.64
CA ILE A 101 -5.78 -4.40 13.83
C ILE A 101 -6.67 -5.64 13.74
N SER A 102 -7.84 -5.62 14.38
CA SER A 102 -8.80 -6.73 14.34
C SER A 102 -9.27 -7.01 12.92
N LEU A 103 -9.57 -5.96 12.17
CA LEU A 103 -9.92 -6.08 10.76
C LEU A 103 -8.78 -6.67 9.93
N ALA A 104 -7.54 -6.25 10.16
CA ALA A 104 -6.37 -6.83 9.49
C ALA A 104 -6.24 -8.34 9.76
N VAL A 105 -6.41 -8.77 11.02
CA VAL A 105 -6.35 -10.18 11.41
C VAL A 105 -7.46 -11.00 10.74
N LEU A 106 -8.67 -10.46 10.61
CA LEU A 106 -9.77 -11.14 9.94
C LEU A 106 -9.61 -11.20 8.42
N MET A 107 -9.05 -10.16 7.80
CA MET A 107 -8.88 -10.10 6.35
C MET A 107 -7.70 -10.93 5.84
N LEU A 108 -6.60 -11.01 6.60
CA LEU A 108 -5.36 -11.66 6.15
C LEU A 108 -5.55 -13.11 5.69
N PRO A 109 -6.22 -14.02 6.44
CA PRO A 109 -6.41 -15.40 6.01
C PRO A 109 -7.16 -15.55 4.69
N ILE A 110 -8.06 -14.62 4.38
CA ILE A 110 -8.84 -14.61 3.13
C ILE A 110 -8.01 -14.02 1.99
N LEU A 111 -7.28 -12.93 2.26
CA LEU A 111 -6.49 -12.22 1.27
C LEU A 111 -5.23 -12.97 0.85
N LEU A 112 -4.53 -13.65 1.78
CA LEU A 112 -3.27 -14.33 1.47
C LEU A 112 -3.35 -15.31 0.29
N PRO A 113 -4.28 -16.30 0.26
CA PRO A 113 -4.37 -17.22 -0.87
C PRO A 113 -4.82 -16.52 -2.16
N LEU A 114 -5.70 -15.53 -2.04
CA LEU A 114 -6.17 -14.74 -3.19
C LEU A 114 -5.01 -13.94 -3.82
N VAL A 115 -4.12 -13.40 -3.00
CA VAL A 115 -2.99 -12.58 -3.45
C VAL A 115 -1.93 -13.40 -4.15
N ASP A 116 -1.61 -14.60 -3.66
CA ASP A 116 -0.67 -15.49 -4.36
C ASP A 116 -1.16 -15.82 -5.79
N TRP A 117 -2.44 -16.15 -5.91
CA TRP A 117 -3.05 -16.42 -7.21
C TRP A 117 -3.09 -15.17 -8.10
N LEU A 118 -3.53 -14.03 -7.56
CA LEU A 118 -3.61 -12.78 -8.30
C LEU A 118 -2.24 -12.27 -8.74
N ASP A 119 -1.22 -12.34 -7.88
CA ASP A 119 0.14 -11.87 -8.20
C ASP A 119 0.72 -12.71 -9.36
N SER A 120 0.52 -14.02 -9.32
CA SER A 120 0.90 -14.94 -10.40
C SER A 120 0.17 -14.61 -11.71
N PHE A 121 -1.13 -14.37 -11.65
CA PHE A 121 -1.93 -13.97 -12.82
C PHE A 121 -1.47 -12.63 -13.39
N LEU A 122 -1.37 -11.61 -12.55
CA LEU A 122 -0.99 -10.25 -12.94
C LEU A 122 0.42 -10.17 -13.52
N LEU A 123 1.35 -11.01 -13.06
CA LEU A 123 2.71 -11.04 -13.57
C LEU A 123 2.82 -11.76 -14.92
N THR A 124 2.05 -12.84 -15.15
CA THR A 124 2.27 -13.77 -16.27
C THR A 124 1.29 -13.64 -17.42
N HIS A 125 0.04 -13.25 -17.16
CA HIS A 125 -1.01 -13.33 -18.17
C HIS A 125 -0.95 -12.14 -19.16
N PRO A 126 -1.16 -12.34 -20.47
CA PRO A 126 -1.06 -11.25 -21.46
C PRO A 126 -2.07 -10.11 -21.24
N SER A 127 -3.24 -10.41 -20.65
CA SER A 127 -4.28 -9.41 -20.39
C SER A 127 -4.04 -8.57 -19.13
N SER A 128 -2.99 -8.84 -18.37
CA SER A 128 -2.76 -8.21 -17.06
C SER A 128 -2.72 -6.68 -17.11
N PRO A 129 -2.06 -6.01 -18.08
CA PRO A 129 -2.09 -4.55 -18.13
C PRO A 129 -3.49 -3.96 -18.24
N ILE A 130 -4.37 -4.61 -19.03
CA ILE A 130 -5.77 -4.18 -19.17
C ILE A 130 -6.52 -4.39 -17.86
N VAL A 131 -6.36 -5.56 -17.22
CA VAL A 131 -7.01 -5.86 -15.94
C VAL A 131 -6.56 -4.86 -14.87
N ILE A 132 -5.27 -4.54 -14.79
CA ILE A 132 -4.72 -3.55 -13.85
C ILE A 132 -5.32 -2.16 -14.11
N LEU A 133 -5.38 -1.71 -15.36
CA LEU A 133 -5.94 -0.42 -15.71
C LEU A 133 -7.44 -0.34 -15.37
N VAL A 134 -8.21 -1.34 -15.77
CA VAL A 134 -9.66 -1.40 -15.52
C VAL A 134 -9.92 -1.42 -14.02
N THR A 135 -9.28 -2.31 -13.27
CA THR A 135 -9.50 -2.40 -11.81
C THR A 135 -9.08 -1.12 -11.09
N SER A 136 -7.96 -0.49 -11.47
CA SER A 136 -7.54 0.79 -10.91
C SER A 136 -8.52 1.93 -11.22
N ILE A 137 -9.00 2.04 -12.46
CA ILE A 137 -10.01 3.05 -12.82
C ILE A 137 -11.32 2.80 -12.05
N THR A 138 -11.78 1.54 -11.98
CA THR A 138 -12.97 1.18 -11.21
C THR A 138 -12.81 1.57 -9.74
N MET A 139 -11.64 1.34 -9.12
CA MET A 139 -11.40 1.76 -7.73
C MET A 139 -11.47 3.28 -7.54
N LEU A 140 -11.04 4.07 -8.54
CA LEU A 140 -11.13 5.53 -8.48
C LEU A 140 -12.58 6.02 -8.68
N ILE A 141 -13.35 5.37 -9.54
CA ILE A 141 -14.77 5.69 -9.76
C ILE A 141 -15.60 5.33 -8.51
N LEU A 142 -15.31 4.18 -7.89
CA LEU A 142 -15.97 3.70 -6.68
C LEU A 142 -15.40 4.32 -5.40
N ALA A 143 -14.56 5.36 -5.50
CA ALA A 143 -14.00 6.01 -4.33
C ALA A 143 -15.12 6.53 -3.42
N PRO A 144 -15.04 6.28 -2.10
CA PRO A 144 -16.02 6.73 -1.11
C PRO A 144 -16.52 8.15 -1.32
N GLU A 145 -17.84 8.34 -1.24
CA GLU A 145 -18.42 9.69 -1.32
C GLU A 145 -18.02 10.54 -0.12
N SER A 146 -17.82 9.90 1.06
CA SER A 146 -17.34 10.55 2.28
C SER A 146 -15.87 10.99 2.23
N ALA A 147 -15.10 10.53 1.24
CA ALA A 147 -13.69 10.89 1.14
C ALA A 147 -13.54 12.36 0.74
N THR A 148 -12.74 13.08 1.52
CA THR A 148 -12.36 14.47 1.22
C THR A 148 -11.60 14.55 -0.11
N LEU A 149 -11.56 15.73 -0.73
CA LEU A 149 -10.79 15.96 -1.96
C LEU A 149 -9.32 15.55 -1.79
N VAL A 150 -8.72 15.87 -0.63
CA VAL A 150 -7.34 15.48 -0.29
C VAL A 150 -7.20 13.95 -0.26
N THR A 151 -8.15 13.25 0.35
CA THR A 151 -8.15 11.77 0.40
C THR A 151 -8.31 11.15 -0.99
N LYS A 152 -9.10 11.76 -1.87
CA LYS A 152 -9.27 11.32 -3.27
C LYS A 152 -8.00 11.56 -4.10
N GLU A 153 -7.32 12.69 -3.90
CA GLU A 153 -6.02 12.97 -4.52
C GLU A 153 -4.96 11.95 -4.07
N ASP A 154 -4.83 11.70 -2.77
CA ASP A 154 -3.89 10.72 -2.21
C ASP A 154 -4.18 9.31 -2.75
N THR A 155 -5.45 8.90 -2.80
CA THR A 155 -5.87 7.61 -3.34
C THR A 155 -5.52 7.48 -4.82
N THR A 156 -5.72 8.54 -5.61
CA THR A 156 -5.38 8.57 -7.04
C THR A 156 -3.89 8.40 -7.26
N VAL A 157 -3.06 9.09 -6.48
CA VAL A 157 -1.60 8.97 -6.53
C VAL A 157 -1.14 7.56 -6.16
N ILE A 158 -1.72 6.98 -5.11
CA ILE A 158 -1.40 5.62 -4.64
C ILE A 158 -1.78 4.58 -5.71
N VAL A 159 -3.03 4.58 -6.16
CA VAL A 159 -3.55 3.63 -7.15
C VAL A 159 -2.80 3.74 -8.47
N GLY A 160 -2.51 4.96 -8.94
CA GLY A 160 -1.75 5.19 -10.16
C GLY A 160 -0.28 4.74 -10.07
N SER A 161 0.36 4.96 -8.92
CA SER A 161 1.75 4.53 -8.71
C SER A 161 1.88 3.01 -8.65
N PHE A 162 0.95 2.34 -7.94
CA PHE A 162 0.95 0.88 -7.84
C PHE A 162 0.58 0.19 -9.17
N SER A 163 -0.38 0.74 -9.92
CA SER A 163 -0.72 0.19 -11.24
C SER A 163 0.42 0.32 -12.23
N GLY A 164 1.09 1.48 -12.26
CA GLY A 164 2.28 1.70 -13.10
C GLY A 164 3.41 0.72 -12.76
N LEU A 165 3.65 0.48 -11.48
CA LEU A 165 4.64 -0.50 -11.04
C LEU A 165 4.27 -1.92 -11.45
N GLN A 166 3.02 -2.35 -11.28
CA GLN A 166 2.56 -3.68 -11.69
C GLN A 166 2.67 -3.90 -13.20
N ILE A 167 2.26 -2.91 -14.01
CA ILE A 167 2.41 -2.96 -15.47
C ILE A 167 3.90 -3.00 -15.85
N GLY A 168 4.74 -2.25 -15.16
CA GLY A 168 6.20 -2.29 -15.35
C GLY A 168 6.79 -3.67 -15.04
N MET A 169 6.38 -4.29 -13.93
CA MET A 169 6.81 -5.65 -13.56
C MET A 169 6.35 -6.69 -14.57
N TRP A 170 5.09 -6.63 -15.01
CA TRP A 170 4.57 -7.46 -16.08
C TRP A 170 5.36 -7.28 -17.38
N PHE A 171 5.66 -6.03 -17.76
CA PHE A 171 6.41 -5.75 -18.98
C PHE A 171 7.81 -6.35 -18.91
N LEU A 172 8.52 -6.16 -17.79
CA LEU A 172 9.84 -6.75 -17.56
C LEU A 172 9.81 -8.29 -17.59
N PHE A 173 8.75 -8.91 -17.07
CA PHE A 173 8.53 -10.35 -17.18
C PHE A 173 8.27 -10.78 -18.63
N ALA A 174 7.43 -10.04 -19.36
CA ALA A 174 7.07 -10.33 -20.75
C ALA A 174 8.27 -10.26 -21.72
N ILE A 175 9.24 -9.36 -21.47
CA ILE A 175 10.50 -9.28 -22.23
C ILE A 175 11.59 -10.21 -21.68
N GLY A 176 11.28 -11.03 -20.67
CA GLY A 176 12.20 -12.01 -20.08
C GLY A 176 13.32 -11.43 -19.21
N GLN A 177 13.25 -10.16 -18.81
CA GLN A 177 14.24 -9.52 -17.91
C GLN A 177 14.06 -9.94 -16.45
N ILE A 178 12.82 -10.21 -16.04
CA ILE A 178 12.51 -10.80 -14.73
C ILE A 178 12.11 -12.25 -14.97
N GLN A 179 12.84 -13.17 -14.34
CA GLN A 179 12.50 -14.58 -14.25
C GLN A 179 12.56 -15.00 -12.78
N GLY A 180 11.76 -16.01 -12.42
CA GLY A 180 11.84 -16.61 -11.09
C GLY A 180 13.25 -17.17 -10.82
N PRO A 181 13.66 -17.26 -9.55
CA PRO A 181 14.94 -17.87 -9.21
C PRO A 181 15.02 -19.30 -9.80
N PRO A 182 16.15 -19.70 -10.40
CA PRO A 182 16.29 -21.00 -11.06
C PRO A 182 16.39 -22.17 -10.09
N LEU A 183 16.64 -21.89 -8.81
CA LEU A 183 16.79 -22.88 -7.75
C LEU A 183 15.48 -23.00 -6.96
N GLU A 184 15.26 -24.15 -6.33
CA GLU A 184 14.16 -24.30 -5.38
C GLU A 184 14.46 -23.54 -4.07
N PRO A 185 13.44 -22.95 -3.42
CA PRO A 185 13.60 -22.31 -2.12
C PRO A 185 13.93 -23.33 -1.01
N PRO A 186 14.57 -22.91 0.10
CA PRO A 186 14.85 -21.53 0.49
C PRO A 186 16.17 -20.98 -0.08
N HIS A 187 16.20 -19.67 -0.32
CA HIS A 187 17.37 -18.96 -0.84
C HIS A 187 18.14 -18.24 0.27
N THR A 188 19.47 -18.29 0.20
CA THR A 188 20.34 -17.47 1.05
C THR A 188 20.23 -16.00 0.63
N ILE A 189 20.15 -15.09 1.61
CA ILE A 189 20.13 -13.65 1.33
C ILE A 189 21.51 -13.21 0.81
N LEU A 190 21.58 -12.81 -0.46
CA LEU A 190 22.78 -12.26 -1.08
C LEU A 190 22.86 -10.76 -0.79
N TRP A 191 23.93 -10.33 -0.12
CA TRP A 191 24.17 -8.92 0.12
C TRP A 191 24.77 -8.25 -1.13
N PRO A 192 24.25 -7.08 -1.54
CA PRO A 192 24.74 -6.38 -2.71
C PRO A 192 26.17 -5.86 -2.48
N SER A 193 26.99 -5.91 -3.53
CA SER A 193 28.28 -5.22 -3.57
C SER A 193 28.10 -3.69 -3.58
N GLU A 194 29.16 -2.94 -3.28
CA GLU A 194 29.14 -1.47 -3.27
C GLU A 194 28.68 -0.88 -4.61
N SER A 195 29.14 -1.46 -5.73
CA SER A 195 28.76 -1.03 -7.07
C SER A 195 27.28 -1.31 -7.38
N GLN A 196 26.76 -2.45 -6.93
CA GLN A 196 25.34 -2.78 -7.03
C GLN A 196 24.50 -1.84 -6.15
N LEU A 197 24.97 -1.52 -4.94
CA LEU A 197 24.31 -0.59 -4.04
C LEU A 197 24.24 0.82 -4.64
N LEU A 198 25.35 1.31 -5.20
CA LEU A 198 25.38 2.58 -5.92
C LEU A 198 24.42 2.57 -7.13
N LEU A 199 24.42 1.50 -7.93
CA LEU A 199 23.53 1.38 -9.07
C LEU A 199 22.05 1.35 -8.67
N MET A 200 21.71 0.67 -7.57
CA MET A 200 20.36 0.68 -7.02
C MET A 200 19.96 2.10 -6.59
N LEU A 201 20.82 2.82 -5.87
CA LEU A 201 20.57 4.20 -5.46
C LEU A 201 20.36 5.12 -6.67
N LEU A 202 21.22 5.05 -7.67
CA LEU A 202 21.10 5.86 -8.89
C LEU A 202 19.81 5.57 -9.65
N ARG A 203 19.43 4.29 -9.78
CA ARG A 203 18.15 3.88 -10.40
C ARG A 203 16.95 4.41 -9.62
N THR A 204 16.99 4.36 -8.29
CA THR A 204 15.92 4.91 -7.44
C THR A 204 15.81 6.42 -7.60
N LEU A 205 16.93 7.15 -7.54
CA LEU A 205 16.94 8.61 -7.72
C LEU A 205 16.41 9.01 -9.10
N PHE A 206 16.87 8.33 -10.15
CA PHE A 206 16.40 8.57 -11.51
C PHE A 206 14.90 8.27 -11.65
N GLY A 207 14.43 7.15 -11.10
CA GLY A 207 13.00 6.81 -11.08
C GLY A 207 12.15 7.84 -10.34
N LEU A 208 12.62 8.36 -9.19
CA LEU A 208 11.94 9.43 -8.46
C LEU A 208 11.85 10.71 -9.30
N MET A 209 12.94 11.12 -9.95
CA MET A 209 12.94 12.30 -10.82
C MET A 209 11.93 12.17 -11.97
N LEU A 210 11.90 11.01 -12.63
CA LEU A 210 10.90 10.73 -13.67
C LEU A 210 9.47 10.74 -13.13
N GLY A 211 9.25 10.19 -11.93
CA GLY A 211 7.94 10.20 -11.27
C GLY A 211 7.47 11.62 -10.97
N PHE A 212 8.34 12.49 -10.45
CA PHE A 212 8.03 13.91 -10.24
C PHE A 212 7.72 14.62 -11.56
N LEU A 213 8.52 14.40 -12.59
CA LEU A 213 8.30 15.00 -13.90
C LEU A 213 6.95 14.56 -14.50
N ALA A 214 6.65 13.26 -14.46
CA ALA A 214 5.38 12.71 -14.92
C ALA A 214 4.19 13.32 -14.17
N ARG A 215 4.32 13.51 -12.86
CA ARG A 215 3.29 14.16 -12.04
C ARG A 215 3.06 15.62 -12.46
N GLU A 216 4.11 16.40 -12.67
CA GLU A 216 3.97 17.81 -13.07
C GLU A 216 3.38 17.95 -14.48
N ILE A 217 3.79 17.10 -15.43
CA ILE A 217 3.19 17.04 -16.77
C ILE A 217 1.72 16.66 -16.67
N GLY A 218 1.40 15.60 -15.91
CA GLY A 218 0.02 15.13 -15.71
C GLY A 218 -0.88 16.23 -15.16
N LYS A 219 -0.44 16.93 -14.10
CA LYS A 219 -1.16 18.08 -13.55
C LYS A 219 -1.38 19.18 -14.58
N SER A 220 -0.34 19.55 -15.33
CA SER A 220 -0.45 20.60 -16.35
C SER A 220 -1.47 20.24 -17.43
N LEU A 221 -1.52 18.97 -17.85
CA LEU A 221 -2.48 18.48 -18.84
C LEU A 221 -3.90 18.46 -18.28
N SER A 222 -4.09 17.93 -17.07
CA SER A 222 -5.41 17.87 -16.42
C SER A 222 -6.02 19.26 -16.21
N ILE A 223 -5.23 20.24 -15.78
CA ILE A 223 -5.71 21.63 -15.60
C ILE A 223 -6.09 22.26 -16.94
N LYS A 224 -5.33 21.99 -18.02
CA LYS A 224 -5.69 22.47 -19.37
C LYS A 224 -6.99 21.85 -19.86
N PHE A 225 -7.23 20.57 -19.56
CA PHE A 225 -8.43 19.86 -19.99
C PHE A 225 -9.69 20.27 -19.20
N MET A 226 -9.54 20.61 -17.92
CA MET A 226 -10.65 21.08 -17.05
C MET A 226 -10.98 22.58 -17.22
N LYS A 227 -10.18 23.34 -17.99
CA LYS A 227 -10.41 24.77 -18.28
C LYS A 227 -11.12 25.00 -19.63
N ILE A 228 -11.97 24.06 -20.03
CA ILE A 228 -12.96 24.25 -21.10
C ILE A 228 -14.29 24.61 -20.45
#